data_AF-A0A7R9DG19-F1
#
_entry.id   AF-A0A7R9DG19-F1
#
_cell.length_a   1.000
_cell.length_b   1.000
_cell.length_c   1.000
_cell.angle_alpha   90.00
_cell.angle_beta   90.00
_cell.angle_gamma   90.00
#
_symmetry.space_group_name_H-M   'P 1'
#
loop_
_entity.id
_entity.type
_entity.pdbx_description
1 polymer ?
#
loop_
_entity_poly.entity_id
_entity_poly.type
_entity_poly.pdbx_seq_one_letter_code
_entity_poly.pdbx_strand_id
1 'polypeptide(L)'
;MGVFMGTQFSDSETTWIYIQDVENGFSILGHNRGMLANRVSYWFNSYGPSYSFHSGDTCGIEGLSIAYDAIEKGYCETALVGTAAFAMHPEMSFHYKGLGILSDDGYNRSFDDDDDLCKTSDCFNIHLQDDLCKTSVLISVSKMTPVKLLTVLISISKMTSVKLLF
;
A
#
# COMPACT_ATOMS: atom_id res chain seq x y z
N MET A 1 5.79 -16.86 -5.13
CA MET A 1 5.58 -15.42 -4.99
C MET A 1 5.26 -15.08 -3.55
N GLY A 2 6.09 -14.28 -2.88
CA GLY A 2 5.77 -13.64 -1.60
C GLY A 2 4.96 -12.36 -1.83
N VAL A 3 4.17 -11.94 -0.84
CA VAL A 3 3.34 -10.75 -0.88
C VAL A 3 3.60 -9.92 0.37
N PHE A 4 4.07 -8.69 0.18
CA PHE A 4 4.45 -7.76 1.22
C PHE A 4 3.63 -6.48 1.03
N MET A 5 2.64 -6.27 1.90
CA MET A 5 1.75 -5.11 1.81
C MET A 5 1.98 -4.16 2.97
N GLY A 6 2.43 -2.95 2.65
CA GLY A 6 2.57 -1.84 3.55
C GLY A 6 1.34 -0.93 3.52
N THR A 7 0.93 -0.40 4.67
CA THR A 7 -0.04 0.70 4.71
C THR A 7 0.41 1.80 5.65
N GLN A 8 0.16 3.05 5.28
CA GLN A 8 0.43 4.19 6.17
C GLN A 8 -0.71 4.43 7.14
N PHE A 9 -1.94 4.42 6.64
CA PHE A 9 -3.15 4.66 7.43
C PHE A 9 -4.16 3.56 7.14
N SER A 10 -5.11 3.36 8.06
CA SER A 10 -6.19 2.40 7.88
C SER A 10 -7.49 2.96 8.44
N ASP A 11 -7.88 4.15 7.96
CA ASP A 11 -9.11 4.82 8.37
C ASP A 11 -10.31 3.88 8.27
N SER A 12 -10.35 3.04 7.22
CA SER A 12 -11.41 2.06 7.04
C SER A 12 -11.44 0.97 8.13
N GLU A 13 -10.31 0.55 8.68
CA GLU A 13 -10.26 -0.43 9.76
C GLU A 13 -10.95 0.12 11.01
N THR A 14 -10.57 1.34 11.41
CA THR A 14 -11.16 2.02 12.56
C THR A 14 -12.66 2.23 12.36
N THR A 15 -13.05 2.79 11.21
CA THR A 15 -14.45 3.14 10.97
C THR A 15 -15.36 1.93 10.84
N TRP A 16 -14.99 0.91 10.05
CA TRP A 16 -15.89 -0.22 9.74
C TRP A 16 -15.85 -1.36 10.75
N ILE A 17 -14.80 -1.47 11.57
CA ILE A 17 -14.71 -2.49 12.62
C ILE A 17 -15.17 -1.96 13.98
N TYR A 18 -14.89 -0.69 14.29
CA TYR A 18 -15.13 -0.16 15.65
C TYR A 18 -16.24 0.89 15.75
N ILE A 19 -16.44 1.72 14.72
CA ILE A 19 -17.37 2.86 14.80
C ILE A 19 -18.73 2.50 14.19
N GLN A 20 -18.73 1.88 13.01
CA GLN A 20 -19.94 1.42 12.36
C GLN A 20 -20.25 0.00 12.83
N ASP A 21 -21.32 -0.12 13.60
CA ASP A 21 -21.93 -1.39 13.99
C ASP A 21 -22.68 -1.99 12.80
N VAL A 22 -21.92 -2.43 11.79
CA VAL A 22 -22.46 -3.25 10.72
C VAL A 22 -22.46 -4.67 11.27
N GLU A 23 -23.63 -5.25 11.50
CA GLU A 23 -23.83 -6.67 11.85
C GLU A 23 -23.43 -7.58 10.67
N ASN A 24 -22.16 -7.49 10.27
CA ASN A 24 -21.63 -8.20 9.14
C ASN A 24 -20.18 -8.60 9.46
N GLY A 25 -19.97 -9.88 9.76
CA GLY A 25 -18.64 -10.43 10.06
C GLY A 25 -17.61 -10.27 8.93
N PHE A 26 -18.05 -9.88 7.73
CA PHE A 26 -17.17 -9.58 6.60
C PHE A 26 -16.35 -8.29 6.77
N SER A 27 -16.69 -7.39 7.71
CA SER A 27 -15.91 -6.16 7.96
C SER A 27 -14.46 -6.45 8.33
N ILE A 28 -14.22 -7.48 9.15
CA ILE A 28 -12.85 -7.91 9.52
C ILE A 28 -12.10 -8.39 8.29
N LEU A 29 -12.75 -9.17 7.42
CA LEU A 29 -12.12 -9.68 6.20
C LEU A 29 -11.83 -8.59 5.16
N GLY A 30 -12.57 -7.48 5.19
CA GLY A 30 -12.44 -6.35 4.26
C GLY A 30 -11.50 -5.24 4.70
N HIS A 31 -11.46 -4.97 6.00
CA HIS A 31 -10.82 -3.76 6.53
C HIS A 31 -9.64 -4.02 7.45
N ASN A 32 -9.42 -5.27 7.90
CA ASN A 32 -8.26 -5.57 8.72
C ASN A 32 -6.94 -5.41 7.94
N ARG A 33 -5.94 -4.75 8.55
CA ARG A 33 -4.62 -4.53 7.93
C ARG A 33 -3.94 -5.83 7.49
N GLY A 34 -4.00 -6.87 8.31
CA GLY A 34 -3.42 -8.18 7.99
C GLY A 34 -4.08 -8.86 6.80
N MET A 35 -5.33 -8.52 6.50
CA MET A 35 -6.04 -9.05 5.33
C MET A 35 -5.56 -8.43 4.01
N LEU A 36 -4.85 -7.29 4.03
CA LEU A 36 -4.35 -6.65 2.80
C LEU A 36 -3.42 -7.58 2.03
N ALA A 37 -2.36 -8.11 2.67
CA ALA A 37 -1.46 -9.06 2.02
C ALA A 37 -2.17 -10.40 1.72
N ASN A 38 -2.99 -10.90 2.65
CA ASN A 38 -3.63 -12.20 2.50
C ASN A 38 -4.65 -12.24 1.36
N ARG A 39 -5.42 -11.17 1.15
CA ARG A 39 -6.36 -11.04 0.03
C ARG A 39 -5.64 -11.08 -1.31
N VAL A 40 -4.55 -10.35 -1.41
CA VAL A 40 -3.71 -10.32 -2.62
C VAL A 40 -3.11 -11.71 -2.84
N SER A 41 -2.56 -12.34 -1.80
CA SER A 41 -2.01 -13.70 -1.90
C SER A 41 -3.04 -14.74 -2.32
N TYR A 42 -4.26 -14.65 -1.77
CA TYR A 42 -5.38 -15.52 -2.14
C TYR A 42 -5.75 -15.35 -3.62
N TRP A 43 -5.82 -14.11 -4.09
CA TRP A 43 -6.22 -13.80 -5.45
C TRP A 43 -5.19 -14.24 -6.50
N PHE A 44 -3.90 -14.09 -6.20
CA PHE A 44 -2.83 -14.58 -7.06
C PHE A 44 -2.52 -16.07 -6.86
N ASN A 45 -3.25 -16.76 -5.97
CA ASN A 45 -3.00 -18.14 -5.56
C ASN A 45 -1.51 -18.39 -5.20
N SER A 46 -0.91 -17.45 -4.47
CA SER A 46 0.49 -17.54 -4.07
C SER A 46 0.64 -18.20 -2.70
N TYR A 47 1.62 -19.10 -2.59
CA TYR A 47 1.94 -19.84 -1.36
C TYR A 47 3.20 -19.33 -0.66
N GLY A 48 3.77 -18.21 -1.11
CA GLY A 48 4.91 -17.58 -0.45
C GLY A 48 4.52 -16.84 0.83
N PRO A 49 5.49 -16.19 1.49
CA PRO A 49 5.23 -15.39 2.68
C PRO A 49 4.23 -14.27 2.37
N SER A 50 3.15 -14.18 3.15
CA SER A 50 2.17 -13.09 3.08
C SER A 50 2.29 -12.25 4.33
N TYR A 51 2.80 -11.03 4.20
CA TYR A 51 3.16 -10.19 5.33
C TYR A 51 2.61 -8.77 5.14
N SER A 52 1.94 -8.27 6.17
CA SER A 52 1.48 -6.88 6.22
C SER A 52 2.25 -6.12 7.29
N PHE A 53 2.71 -4.91 6.96
CA PHE A 53 3.54 -4.12 7.85
C PHE A 53 3.18 -2.63 7.79
N HIS A 54 3.65 -1.88 8.78
CA HIS A 54 3.36 -0.47 8.92
C HIS A 54 4.57 0.23 9.56
N SER A 55 5.16 1.17 8.83
CA SER A 55 6.33 1.96 9.25
C SER A 55 6.22 3.40 8.74
N GLY A 56 5.00 3.96 8.76
CA GLY A 56 4.73 5.34 8.34
C GLY A 56 5.25 5.66 6.94
N ASP A 57 6.01 6.76 6.81
CA ASP A 57 6.53 7.27 5.53
C ASP A 57 7.61 6.42 4.88
N THR A 58 8.28 5.56 5.64
CA THR A 58 9.32 4.66 5.13
C THR A 58 8.80 3.30 4.66
N CYS A 59 7.49 3.09 4.73
CA CYS A 59 6.83 1.82 4.40
C CYS A 59 7.15 1.32 2.97
N GLY A 60 7.29 2.23 1.99
CA GLY A 60 7.66 1.86 0.61
C GLY A 60 9.01 1.16 0.51
N ILE A 61 10.02 1.74 1.15
CA ILE A 61 11.41 1.24 1.09
C ILE A 61 11.57 0.01 1.98
N GLU A 62 10.95 0.01 3.16
CA GLU A 62 10.99 -1.12 4.07
C GLU A 62 10.39 -2.38 3.42
N GLY A 63 9.27 -2.25 2.70
CA GLY A 63 8.68 -3.37 1.97
C GLY A 63 9.61 -3.97 0.92
N LEU A 64 10.34 -3.11 0.20
CA LEU A 64 11.34 -3.54 -0.77
C LEU A 64 12.51 -4.25 -0.07
N SER A 65 12.98 -3.72 1.05
CA SER A 65 14.05 -4.35 1.83
C SER A 65 13.64 -5.73 2.34
N ILE A 66 12.42 -5.87 2.87
CA ILE A 66 11.90 -7.15 3.37
C ILE A 66 11.74 -8.16 2.23
N ALA A 67 11.24 -7.71 1.07
CA ALA A 67 11.09 -8.57 -0.10
C ALA A 67 12.44 -9.04 -0.65
N TYR A 68 13.42 -8.13 -0.75
CA TYR A 68 14.77 -8.46 -1.14
C TYR A 68 15.38 -9.52 -0.21
N ASP A 69 15.28 -9.31 1.10
CA ASP A 69 15.74 -10.26 2.11
C ASP A 69 15.06 -11.64 1.98
N ALA A 70 13.76 -11.67 1.69
CA ALA A 70 13.01 -12.90 1.53
C ALA A 70 13.43 -13.68 0.27
N ILE A 71 13.75 -12.96 -0.82
CA ILE A 71 14.27 -13.56 -2.05
C ILE A 71 15.68 -14.09 -1.82
N GLU A 72 16.56 -13.28 -1.23
CA GLU A 72 17.97 -13.66 -0.98
C GLU A 72 18.08 -14.89 -0.07
N LYS A 73 17.23 -14.98 0.96
CA LYS A 73 17.17 -16.14 1.87
C LYS A 73 16.51 -17.38 1.24
N GLY A 74 16.00 -17.29 0.02
CA GLY A 74 15.34 -18.39 -0.69
C GLY A 74 13.93 -18.72 -0.18
N TYR A 75 13.28 -17.83 0.58
CA TYR A 75 11.89 -18.03 1.00
C TYR A 75 10.89 -17.82 -0.15
N CYS A 76 11.26 -17.04 -1.16
CA CYS A 76 10.46 -16.84 -2.38
C CYS A 76 11.35 -16.53 -3.59
N GLU A 77 10.95 -17.00 -4.78
CA GLU A 77 11.64 -16.68 -6.05
C GLU A 77 11.22 -15.31 -6.62
N THR A 78 10.00 -14.89 -6.28
CA THR A 78 9.38 -13.65 -6.72
C THR A 78 8.67 -13.02 -5.54
N ALA A 79 8.65 -11.69 -5.46
CA ALA A 79 7.99 -10.94 -4.41
C ALA A 79 7.17 -9.78 -4.99
N LEU A 80 5.96 -9.65 -4.48
CA LEU A 80 5.08 -8.52 -4.74
C LEU A 80 5.12 -7.60 -3.52
N VAL A 81 5.60 -6.39 -3.71
CA VAL A 81 5.60 -5.34 -2.69
C VAL A 81 4.56 -4.31 -3.06
N GLY A 82 3.64 -3.99 -2.16
CA GLY A 82 2.65 -2.95 -2.37
C GLY A 82 2.58 -2.03 -1.18
N THR A 83 2.38 -0.74 -1.40
CA THR A 83 2.10 0.23 -0.34
C THR A 83 0.91 1.11 -0.66
N ALA A 84 0.06 1.31 0.33
CA ALA A 84 -1.11 2.17 0.22
C ALA A 84 -1.08 3.30 1.26
N ALA A 85 -1.46 4.49 0.82
CA ALA A 85 -1.71 5.64 1.66
C ALA A 85 -3.01 6.30 1.19
N PHE A 86 -4.05 6.22 2.02
CA PHE A 86 -5.32 6.87 1.77
C PHE A 86 -5.78 7.60 3.02
N ALA A 87 -5.97 8.91 2.91
CA ALA A 87 -6.61 9.72 3.93
C ALA A 87 -8.11 9.82 3.59
N MET A 88 -8.92 8.93 4.17
CA MET A 88 -10.38 8.95 3.95
C MET A 88 -11.07 9.94 4.88
N HIS A 89 -10.53 10.14 6.08
CA HIS A 89 -11.07 11.07 7.06
C HIS A 89 -10.14 12.29 7.25
N PRO A 90 -10.71 13.50 7.43
CA PRO A 90 -9.91 14.71 7.62
C PRO A 90 -9.20 14.76 8.97
N GLU A 91 -9.55 13.88 9.92
CA GLU A 91 -8.97 13.86 11.28
C GLU A 91 -7.44 13.73 11.25
N MET A 92 -6.90 12.85 10.40
CA MET A 92 -5.45 12.71 10.24
C MET A 92 -4.80 14.02 9.77
N SER A 93 -5.41 14.73 8.82
CA SER A 93 -4.94 16.03 8.36
C SER A 93 -5.02 17.10 9.45
N PHE A 94 -6.03 17.06 10.33
CA PHE A 94 -6.09 17.97 11.50
C PHE A 94 -4.97 17.69 12.50
N HIS A 95 -4.66 16.42 12.78
CA HIS A 95 -3.54 16.05 13.63
C HIS A 95 -2.20 16.49 13.03
N TYR A 96 -2.00 16.27 11.74
CA TYR A 96 -0.80 16.73 11.03
C TYR A 96 -0.67 18.26 11.00
N LYS A 97 -1.80 18.99 10.90
CA LYS A 97 -1.80 20.46 11.03
C LYS A 97 -1.45 20.89 12.46
N GLY A 98 -1.96 20.18 13.47
CA GLY A 98 -1.63 20.44 14.88
C GLY A 98 -0.15 20.19 15.22
N LEU A 99 0.52 19.30 14.48
CA LEU A 99 1.97 19.08 14.58
C LEU A 99 2.79 20.16 13.86
N GLY A 100 2.15 21.04 13.07
CA GLY A 100 2.83 22.09 12.32
C GLY A 100 3.72 21.57 11.19
N ILE A 101 3.44 20.37 10.66
CA ILE A 101 4.24 19.77 9.56
C ILE A 101 3.58 19.91 8.19
N LEU A 102 2.33 20.37 8.14
CA LEU A 102 1.60 20.62 6.89
C LEU A 102 1.79 22.04 6.41
N SER A 103 2.05 22.20 5.11
CA SER A 103 2.06 23.53 4.49
C SER A 103 0.66 24.11 4.42
N ASP A 104 0.50 25.38 4.79
CA ASP A 104 -0.76 26.11 4.72
C ASP A 104 -1.21 26.36 3.27
N ASP A 105 -0.28 26.42 2.31
CA ASP A 105 -0.58 26.58 0.88
C ASP A 105 -0.84 25.24 0.16
N GLY A 106 -0.62 24.11 0.84
CA GLY A 106 -0.79 22.76 0.28
C GLY A 106 0.27 22.35 -0.75
N TYR A 107 1.38 23.08 -0.84
CA TYR A 107 2.53 22.73 -1.67
C TYR A 107 3.65 22.12 -0.83
N ASN A 108 4.44 21.26 -1.46
CA ASN A 108 5.69 20.76 -0.87
C ASN A 108 6.82 21.60 -1.46
N ARG A 109 7.54 22.33 -0.60
CA ARG A 109 8.63 23.23 -0.97
C ARG A 109 9.97 22.63 -0.58
N SER A 110 10.26 21.45 -1.11
CA SER A 110 11.49 20.74 -0.77
C SER A 110 12.72 21.59 -1.10
N PHE A 111 13.56 21.86 -0.10
CA PHE A 111 14.79 22.65 -0.21
C PHE A 111 14.60 24.14 -0.52
N ASP A 112 13.41 24.70 -0.24
CA ASP A 112 13.18 26.14 -0.31
C ASP A 112 13.61 26.82 1.01
N ASP A 113 13.97 28.10 0.97
CA ASP A 113 14.37 28.86 2.16
C ASP A 113 13.14 29.15 3.07
N ASP A 114 11.95 29.18 2.48
CA ASP A 114 10.66 29.43 3.13
C ASP A 114 9.93 28.10 3.46
N ASP A 115 10.30 27.51 4.60
CA ASP A 115 9.63 26.43 5.33
C ASP A 115 9.52 25.05 4.64
N ASP A 116 10.21 24.04 5.20
CA ASP A 116 10.25 22.64 4.76
C ASP A 116 8.99 21.86 5.22
N LEU A 117 7.81 22.34 4.82
CA LEU A 117 6.52 21.74 5.17
C LEU A 117 5.99 20.82 4.08
N CYS A 118 5.31 19.74 4.48
CA CYS A 118 4.82 18.72 3.56
C CYS A 118 3.33 18.91 3.23
N LYS A 119 2.87 18.23 2.19
CA LYS A 119 1.44 18.12 1.88
C LYS A 119 1.02 16.66 2.00
N THR A 120 -0.18 16.41 2.50
CA THR A 120 -0.77 15.07 2.47
C THR A 120 -1.12 14.68 1.03
N SER A 121 -0.88 13.43 0.66
CA SER A 121 -1.24 12.90 -0.65
C SER A 121 -1.62 11.45 -0.57
N ASP A 122 -2.64 11.06 -1.34
CA ASP A 122 -3.00 9.66 -1.50
C ASP A 122 -2.14 9.01 -2.58
N CYS A 123 -1.56 7.86 -2.25
CA CYS A 123 -0.79 7.06 -3.18
C CYS A 123 -1.03 5.57 -3.01
N PHE A 124 -0.94 4.86 -4.12
CA PHE A 124 -0.88 3.41 -4.13
C PHE A 124 0.25 3.00 -5.07
N ASN A 125 1.22 2.29 -4.50
CA ASN A 125 2.39 1.83 -5.22
C ASN A 125 2.42 0.30 -5.18
N ILE A 126 2.71 -0.31 -6.32
CA ILE A 126 3.02 -1.73 -6.40
C ILE A 126 4.33 -1.89 -7.16
N HIS A 127 5.15 -2.79 -6.64
CA HIS A 127 6.43 -3.21 -7.17
C HIS A 127 6.46 -4.73 -7.25
N LEU A 128 6.75 -5.25 -8.43
CA LEU A 128 7.06 -6.66 -8.61
C LEU A 128 8.59 -6.81 -8.66
N GLN A 129 9.12 -7.70 -7.84
CA GLN A 129 10.53 -8.04 -7.81
C GLN A 129 10.68 -9.52 -8.12
N ASP A 130 11.22 -9.81 -9.29
CA ASP A 130 11.64 -11.16 -9.67
C ASP A 130 13.16 -11.25 -9.49
N ASP A 131 13.64 -12.42 -9.01
CA ASP A 131 15.02 -12.92 -9.07
C ASP A 131 16.12 -11.86 -9.30
N LEU A 132 16.93 -11.54 -8.26
CA LEU A 132 17.95 -10.46 -8.02
C LEU A 132 18.36 -9.45 -9.14
N CYS A 133 18.22 -9.78 -10.42
CA CYS A 133 18.56 -8.99 -11.59
C CYS A 133 17.40 -8.68 -12.56
N LYS A 134 16.13 -9.11 -12.35
CA LYS A 134 15.09 -8.99 -13.40
C LYS A 134 13.86 -8.15 -13.04
N THR A 135 13.72 -7.08 -13.80
CA THR A 135 12.49 -6.30 -14.10
C THR A 135 11.69 -5.81 -12.91
N SER A 136 12.01 -4.60 -12.44
CA SER A 136 11.14 -3.84 -11.54
C SER A 136 10.01 -3.16 -12.32
N VAL A 137 8.78 -3.64 -12.16
CA VAL A 137 7.60 -2.91 -12.63
C VAL A 137 7.10 -2.06 -11.48
N LEU A 138 7.33 -0.75 -11.55
CA LEU A 138 6.77 0.22 -10.60
C LEU A 138 5.47 0.79 -11.18
N ILE A 139 4.34 0.48 -10.56
CA ILE A 139 3.07 1.15 -10.85
C ILE A 139 2.75 2.05 -9.67
N SER A 140 2.96 3.35 -9.85
CA SER A 140 2.54 4.38 -8.90
C SER A 140 1.27 5.04 -9.41
N VAL A 141 0.21 5.00 -8.62
CA VAL A 141 -1.01 5.76 -8.87
C VAL A 141 -1.21 6.76 -7.74
N SER A 142 -1.09 8.03 -8.07
CA SER A 142 -1.42 9.14 -7.18
C SER A 142 -2.83 9.67 -7.53
N LYS A 143 -3.63 9.99 -6.50
CA LYS A 143 -5.06 10.33 -6.57
C LYS A 143 -5.93 9.20 -7.15
N MET A 144 -6.38 8.32 -6.26
CA MET A 144 -7.15 7.14 -6.61
C MET A 144 -8.65 7.39 -6.44
N THR A 145 -9.37 7.39 -7.56
CA THR A 145 -10.81 7.12 -7.57
C THR A 145 -11.01 5.60 -7.64
N PRO A 146 -12.08 5.01 -7.06
CA PRO A 146 -12.27 3.55 -6.99
C PRO A 146 -12.22 2.86 -8.36
N VAL A 147 -12.56 3.57 -9.43
CA VAL A 147 -12.50 3.09 -10.82
C VAL A 147 -11.06 2.80 -11.29
N LYS A 148 -10.08 3.59 -10.82
CA LYS A 148 -8.67 3.41 -11.20
C LYS A 148 -8.02 2.19 -10.53
N LEU A 149 -8.55 1.74 -9.39
CA LEU A 149 -8.05 0.56 -8.67
C LEU A 149 -8.24 -0.73 -9.48
N LEU A 150 -9.38 -0.84 -10.17
CA LEU A 150 -9.66 -1.96 -11.07
C LEU A 150 -8.71 -1.96 -12.28
N THR A 151 -8.39 -0.78 -12.84
CA THR A 151 -7.47 -0.65 -13.98
C THR A 151 -6.04 -1.05 -13.64
N VAL A 152 -5.59 -0.76 -12.41
CA VAL A 152 -4.27 -1.17 -11.91
C VAL A 152 -4.19 -2.68 -11.75
N LEU A 153 -5.21 -3.31 -11.14
CA LEU A 153 -5.29 -4.78 -11.02
C LEU A 153 -5.28 -5.47 -12.39
N ILE A 154 -5.99 -4.91 -13.39
CA ILE A 154 -5.99 -5.42 -14.77
C ILE A 154 -4.63 -5.27 -15.44
N SER A 155 -3.90 -4.16 -15.20
CA SER A 155 -2.54 -3.97 -15.74
C SER A 155 -1.54 -4.95 -15.12
N ILE A 156 -1.65 -5.22 -13.82
CA ILE A 156 -0.76 -6.14 -13.11
C ILE A 156 -0.91 -7.57 -13.63
N SER A 157 -2.14 -8.04 -13.86
CA SER A 157 -2.37 -9.36 -14.46
C SER A 157 -1.85 -9.47 -15.89
N LYS A 158 -1.96 -8.41 -16.69
CA LYS A 158 -1.40 -8.41 -18.05
C LYS A 158 0.14 -8.48 -18.06
N MET A 159 0.81 -7.94 -17.04
CA MET A 159 2.29 -7.94 -16.96
C MET A 159 2.88 -9.22 -16.39
N THR A 160 2.16 -9.93 -15.52
CA THR A 160 2.67 -11.15 -14.86
C THR A 160 2.40 -12.46 -15.63
N SER A 161 1.81 -12.41 -16.83
CA SER A 161 1.26 -13.60 -17.53
C SER A 161 0.30 -14.45 -16.66
N VAL A 162 -0.15 -13.92 -15.52
CA VAL A 162 -1.15 -14.56 -14.66
C VAL A 162 -2.50 -14.28 -15.31
N LYS A 163 -3.11 -15.33 -15.88
CA LYS A 163 -4.47 -15.27 -16.43
C LYS A 163 -5.43 -14.80 -15.33
N LEU A 164 -5.85 -13.54 -15.42
CA LEU A 164 -7.11 -13.07 -14.87
C LEU A 164 -8.25 -13.87 -15.52
N LEU A 165 -8.66 -14.95 -14.89
CA LEU A 165 -9.95 -15.55 -15.19
C LEU A 165 -11.01 -14.71 -14.47
N PHE A 166 -11.64 -13.83 -15.23
CA PHE A 166 -12.93 -13.24 -14.88
C PHE A 166 -14.03 -14.28 -15.03
#